data_AF-A0A1D6GS03-F1
#
_entry.id   AF-A0A1D6GS03-F1
#
_cell.length_a   1.000
_cell.length_b   1.000
_cell.length_c   1.000
_cell.angle_alpha   90.00
_cell.angle_beta   90.00
_cell.angle_gamma   90.00
#
_symmetry.space_group_name_H-M   'P 1'
#
loop_
_entity.id
_entity.type
_entity.pdbx_description
1 polymer ?
#
loop_
_entity_poly.entity_id
_entity_poly.type
_entity_poly.pdbx_seq_one_letter_code
_entity_poly.pdbx_strand_id
1 'polypeptide(L)'
;MQCQEMEATYYVKVEEINCAYFDQVDKLNNYGAHNRDTVSRLLWSFFHYWAYEHDYTRDVISIRTGRIISKERKDWTRRVGNDRHLICIEDPFEISHDLGRVVDKFTIKILREEFERAANILQFDPNPSVTLFEPYVPPPSPSLLQEETANAAEIEL
;
A
#
# COMPACT_ATOMS: atom_id res chain seq x y z
N MET A 1 11.09 -10.15 13.89
CA MET A 1 11.01 -11.60 13.68
C MET A 1 9.90 -11.82 12.68
N GLN A 2 10.20 -12.53 11.61
CA GLN A 2 9.29 -12.76 10.50
C GLN A 2 9.22 -14.27 10.24
N CYS A 3 8.03 -14.83 9.99
CA CYS A 3 7.84 -16.29 9.96
C CYS A 3 8.71 -17.01 8.93
N GLN A 4 9.07 -16.35 7.82
CA GLN A 4 9.94 -16.91 6.78
C GLN A 4 11.44 -16.76 7.07
N GLU A 5 11.82 -15.99 8.09
CA GLU A 5 13.20 -15.85 8.58
C GLU A 5 13.47 -16.71 9.82
N MET A 6 12.45 -17.40 10.33
CA MET A 6 12.56 -18.37 11.42
C MET A 6 12.88 -19.76 10.87
N GLU A 7 13.31 -20.68 11.73
CA GLU A 7 13.40 -22.10 11.39
C GLU A 7 12.02 -22.60 10.97
N ALA A 8 11.86 -23.00 9.71
CA ALA A 8 10.56 -23.35 9.16
C ALA A 8 10.05 -24.68 9.74
N THR A 9 8.76 -24.71 10.05
CA THR A 9 8.04 -25.89 10.54
C THR A 9 7.07 -26.43 9.50
N TYR A 10 6.78 -25.63 8.47
CA TYR A 10 5.97 -26.00 7.32
C TYR A 10 6.77 -25.84 6.03
N TYR A 11 6.61 -26.83 5.15
CA TYR A 11 7.23 -26.87 3.83
C TYR A 11 6.22 -27.41 2.83
N VAL A 12 5.99 -26.67 1.75
CA VAL A 12 5.24 -27.15 0.59
C VAL A 12 5.89 -26.62 -0.68
N LYS A 13 5.90 -27.45 -1.72
CA LYS A 13 6.27 -27.02 -3.06
C LYS A 13 5.00 -26.91 -3.89
N VAL A 14 4.72 -25.71 -4.39
CA VAL A 14 3.62 -25.45 -5.33
C VAL A 14 4.26 -25.06 -6.65
N GLU A 15 4.06 -25.89 -7.67
CA GLU A 15 4.77 -25.78 -8.95
C GLU A 15 6.31 -25.78 -8.76
N GLU A 16 6.97 -24.67 -9.05
CA GLU A 16 8.42 -24.47 -8.86
C GLU A 16 8.76 -23.64 -7.62
N ILE A 17 7.75 -23.15 -6.89
CA ILE A 17 7.92 -22.27 -5.74
C ILE A 17 7.97 -23.10 -4.45
N ASN A 18 9.06 -22.93 -3.69
CA ASN A 18 9.21 -23.52 -2.37
C ASN A 18 8.65 -22.57 -1.31
N CYS A 19 7.53 -22.93 -0.71
CA CYS A 19 6.91 -22.18 0.38
C CYS A 19 7.33 -22.80 1.72
N ALA A 20 8.21 -22.12 2.43
CA ALA A 20 8.69 -22.52 3.75
C ALA A 20 8.53 -21.38 4.75
N TYR A 21 7.92 -21.67 5.91
CA TYR A 21 7.75 -20.70 6.99
C TYR A 21 7.48 -21.41 8.33
N PHE A 22 7.66 -20.66 9.41
CA PHE A 22 7.23 -21.08 10.74
C PHE A 22 5.71 -20.90 10.89
N ASP A 23 4.96 -21.99 10.88
CA ASP A 23 3.50 -22.03 10.95
C ASP A 23 2.93 -22.28 12.36
N GLN A 24 3.79 -22.61 13.33
CA GLN A 24 3.41 -22.84 14.72
C GLN A 24 3.15 -21.52 15.46
N VAL A 25 2.24 -20.70 14.93
CA VAL A 25 1.97 -19.32 15.38
C VAL A 25 1.53 -19.22 16.83
N ASP A 26 0.99 -20.28 17.43
CA ASP A 26 0.69 -20.35 18.87
C ASP A 26 1.95 -20.18 19.74
N LYS A 27 3.14 -20.51 19.22
CA LYS A 27 4.41 -20.26 19.90
C LYS A 27 4.86 -18.80 19.81
N LEU A 28 4.23 -18.00 18.96
CA LEU A 28 4.47 -16.56 18.80
C LEU A 28 3.53 -15.71 19.67
N ASN A 29 2.76 -16.34 20.55
CA ASN A 29 1.95 -15.64 21.54
C ASN A 29 2.79 -14.59 22.29
N ASN A 30 2.26 -13.37 22.40
CA ASN A 30 2.91 -12.19 22.98
C ASN A 30 4.11 -11.61 22.21
N TYR A 31 4.40 -12.03 20.98
CA TYR A 31 5.47 -11.42 20.18
C TYR A 31 5.33 -9.89 20.09
N GLY A 32 4.12 -9.40 19.85
CA GLY A 32 3.80 -7.97 19.79
C GLY A 32 3.58 -7.27 21.14
N ALA A 33 3.65 -7.97 22.29
CA ALA A 33 3.24 -7.43 23.59
C ALA A 33 4.08 -6.25 24.11
N HIS A 34 5.27 -6.06 23.52
CA HIS A 34 6.13 -4.90 23.80
C HIS A 34 5.64 -3.62 23.12
N ASN A 35 4.91 -3.73 22.01
CA ASN A 35 4.26 -2.58 21.39
C ASN A 35 3.05 -2.19 22.27
N ARG A 36 3.01 -0.94 22.69
CA ARG A 36 1.95 -0.36 23.55
C ARG A 36 1.08 0.65 22.80
N ASP A 37 1.25 0.76 21.48
CA ASP A 37 0.45 1.64 20.66
C ASP A 37 -1.01 1.18 20.66
N THR A 38 -1.92 2.14 20.74
CA THR A 38 -3.34 1.89 20.56
C THR A 38 -3.63 1.55 19.09
N VAL A 39 -4.77 0.92 18.82
CA VAL A 39 -5.23 0.67 17.44
C VAL A 39 -5.29 1.98 16.63
N SER A 40 -5.76 3.07 17.25
CA SER A 40 -5.80 4.39 16.61
C SER A 40 -4.41 4.90 16.23
N ARG A 41 -3.41 4.70 17.09
CA ARG A 41 -2.02 5.07 16.83
C ARG A 41 -1.41 4.23 15.71
N LEU A 42 -1.64 2.91 15.71
CA LEU A 42 -1.17 2.02 14.65
C LEU A 42 -1.81 2.36 13.30
N LEU A 43 -3.11 2.65 13.28
CA LEU A 43 -3.83 3.05 12.07
C LEU A 43 -3.29 4.37 11.51
N TRP A 44 -3.09 5.38 12.36
CA TRP A 44 -2.44 6.62 11.94
C TRP A 44 -1.04 6.37 11.40
N SER A 45 -0.22 5.57 12.10
CA SER A 45 1.16 5.29 11.69
C SER A 45 1.22 4.56 10.34
N PHE A 46 0.24 3.70 10.05
CA PHE A 46 0.13 3.04 8.75
C PHE A 46 -0.04 4.06 7.62
N PHE A 47 -1.01 4.97 7.74
CA PHE A 47 -1.24 5.99 6.71
C PHE A 47 -0.11 7.01 6.65
N HIS A 48 0.44 7.42 7.79
CA HIS A 48 1.59 8.32 7.86
C HIS A 48 2.81 7.74 7.14
N TYR A 49 3.10 6.45 7.35
CA TYR A 49 4.20 5.76 6.68
C TYR A 49 4.05 5.82 5.15
N TRP A 50 2.88 5.43 4.64
CA TRP A 50 2.63 5.45 3.20
C TRP A 50 2.57 6.86 2.62
N ALA A 51 2.03 7.83 3.33
CA ALA A 51 1.93 9.21 2.87
C ALA A 51 3.31 9.89 2.80
N TYR A 52 4.14 9.72 3.83
CA TYR A 52 5.29 10.63 4.06
C TYR A 52 6.64 9.94 4.26
N GLU A 53 6.68 8.65 4.62
CA GLU A 53 7.94 7.97 4.96
C GLU A 53 8.41 6.98 3.89
N HIS A 54 7.50 6.32 3.18
CA HIS A 54 7.85 5.31 2.19
C HIS A 54 8.57 5.94 0.99
N ASP A 55 9.80 5.50 0.70
CA ASP A 55 10.51 5.93 -0.50
C ASP A 55 10.06 5.11 -1.72
N TYR A 56 8.98 5.57 -2.36
CA TYR A 56 8.44 4.97 -3.59
C TYR A 56 9.46 4.82 -4.73
N THR A 57 10.60 5.50 -4.69
CA THR A 57 11.62 5.41 -5.75
C THR A 57 12.67 4.35 -5.46
N ARG A 58 12.87 3.96 -4.19
CA ARG A 58 13.98 3.11 -3.75
C ARG A 58 13.55 1.88 -2.98
N ASP A 59 12.39 1.90 -2.34
CA ASP A 59 11.99 0.88 -1.38
C ASP A 59 11.09 -0.19 -1.96
N VAL A 60 11.21 -1.39 -1.40
CA VAL A 60 10.35 -2.55 -1.61
C VAL A 60 9.93 -3.05 -0.23
N ILE A 61 8.62 -3.18 -0.01
CA ILE A 61 8.09 -3.82 1.18
C ILE A 61 8.24 -5.33 1.03
N SER A 62 8.96 -5.97 1.94
CA SER A 62 9.13 -7.42 1.97
C SER A 62 8.62 -7.98 3.30
N ILE A 63 7.43 -8.57 3.26
CA ILE A 63 6.92 -9.35 4.40
C ILE A 63 7.69 -10.66 4.57
N ARG A 64 8.42 -11.15 3.57
CA ARG A 64 9.27 -12.34 3.72
C ARG A 64 10.42 -12.07 4.67
N THR A 65 11.10 -10.93 4.50
CA THR A 65 12.25 -10.53 5.33
C THR A 65 11.85 -9.72 6.56
N GLY A 66 10.62 -9.20 6.59
CA GLY A 66 10.14 -8.29 7.63
C GLY A 66 10.87 -6.95 7.61
N ARG A 67 11.42 -6.56 6.44
CA ARG A 67 12.26 -5.37 6.25
C ARG A 67 11.98 -4.70 4.91
N ILE A 68 12.46 -3.48 4.78
CA ILE A 68 12.56 -2.79 3.50
C ILE A 68 13.78 -3.32 2.74
N ILE A 69 13.60 -3.67 1.47
CA ILE A 69 14.66 -4.05 0.53
C ILE A 69 14.76 -2.96 -0.54
N SER A 70 15.95 -2.74 -1.11
CA SER A 70 16.07 -1.76 -2.21
C SER A 70 15.56 -2.34 -3.54
N LYS A 71 14.92 -1.48 -4.36
CA LYS A 71 14.53 -1.80 -5.74
C LYS A 71 15.72 -2.21 -6.60
N GLU A 72 16.91 -1.64 -6.34
CA GLU A 72 18.16 -2.01 -7.01
C GLU A 72 18.50 -3.49 -6.83
N ARG A 73 18.34 -4.02 -5.60
CA ARG A 73 18.59 -5.46 -5.33
C ARG A 73 17.59 -6.38 -6.04
N LYS A 74 16.43 -5.85 -6.42
CA LYS A 74 15.35 -6.58 -7.08
C LYS A 74 15.30 -6.36 -8.60
N ASP A 75 16.16 -5.49 -9.13
CA ASP A 75 16.06 -4.96 -10.49
C ASP A 75 14.69 -4.33 -10.82
N TRP A 76 13.98 -3.83 -9.80
CA TRP A 76 12.68 -3.16 -9.92
C TRP A 76 12.83 -1.64 -10.09
N THR A 77 13.98 -1.20 -10.61
CA THR A 77 14.28 0.23 -10.83
C THR A 77 13.75 0.75 -12.16
N ARG A 78 13.42 -0.16 -13.08
CA ARG A 78 13.02 0.15 -14.46
C ARG A 78 11.78 -0.63 -14.84
N ARG A 79 11.08 -0.16 -15.87
CA ARG A 79 9.97 -0.89 -16.46
C ARG A 79 10.47 -2.18 -17.10
N VAL A 80 9.84 -3.32 -16.80
CA VAL A 80 10.10 -4.61 -17.45
C VAL A 80 8.84 -5.00 -18.23
N GLY A 81 8.90 -4.97 -19.56
CA GLY A 81 7.72 -5.17 -20.40
C GLY A 81 6.61 -4.17 -20.08
N ASN A 82 5.44 -4.67 -19.66
CA ASN A 82 4.33 -3.82 -19.24
C ASN A 82 4.40 -3.39 -17.77
N ASP A 83 5.13 -4.14 -16.94
CA ASP A 83 5.13 -4.00 -15.48
C ASP A 83 5.76 -2.70 -15.03
N ARG A 84 5.08 -2.01 -14.10
CA ARG A 84 5.52 -0.75 -13.53
C ARG A 84 5.76 -0.91 -12.03
N HIS A 85 7.01 -0.72 -11.62
CA HIS A 85 7.44 -0.82 -10.23
C HIS A 85 7.29 0.54 -9.51
N LEU A 86 6.06 1.07 -9.42
CA LEU A 86 5.79 2.41 -8.85
C LEU A 86 5.53 2.38 -7.34
N ILE A 87 4.95 1.30 -6.84
CA ILE A 87 4.80 0.96 -5.42
C ILE A 87 5.16 -0.51 -5.32
N CYS A 88 6.26 -0.86 -4.66
CA CYS A 88 6.78 -2.21 -4.73
C CYS A 88 6.47 -3.01 -3.47
N ILE A 89 5.73 -4.09 -3.65
CA ILE A 89 5.35 -5.00 -2.57
C ILE A 89 5.72 -6.40 -3.05
N GLU A 90 6.75 -6.97 -2.43
CA GLU A 90 7.25 -8.31 -2.75
C GLU A 90 6.24 -9.37 -2.33
N ASP A 91 5.85 -10.25 -3.25
CA ASP A 91 5.16 -11.50 -2.87
C ASP A 91 6.09 -12.35 -1.99
N PRO A 92 5.60 -12.87 -0.84
CA PRO A 92 6.42 -13.61 0.11
C PRO A 92 7.03 -14.90 -0.45
N PHE A 93 6.43 -15.51 -1.47
CA PHE A 93 6.84 -16.80 -2.01
C PHE A 93 7.34 -16.67 -3.45
N GLU A 94 6.60 -15.97 -4.31
CA GLU A 94 7.04 -15.66 -5.67
C GLU A 94 7.87 -14.37 -5.68
N ILE A 95 9.10 -14.41 -5.15
CA ILE A 95 9.89 -13.21 -4.85
C ILE A 95 10.27 -12.32 -6.06
N SER A 96 10.05 -12.80 -7.28
CA SER A 96 10.17 -12.04 -8.53
C SER A 96 8.89 -11.27 -8.89
N HIS A 97 7.78 -11.58 -8.23
CA HIS A 97 6.48 -10.96 -8.46
C HIS A 97 6.30 -9.74 -7.54
N ASP A 98 6.19 -8.57 -8.17
CA ASP A 98 5.75 -7.33 -7.53
C ASP A 98 4.21 -7.25 -7.56
N LEU A 99 3.57 -7.24 -6.39
CA LEU A 99 2.12 -7.12 -6.26
C LEU A 99 1.61 -5.74 -6.71
N GLY A 100 2.46 -4.72 -6.66
CA GLY A 100 2.13 -3.36 -7.10
C GLY A 100 2.26 -3.13 -8.61
N ARG A 101 2.66 -4.14 -9.40
CA ARG A 101 2.87 -4.01 -10.87
C ARG A 101 1.65 -3.52 -11.66
N VAL A 102 0.45 -3.70 -11.11
CA VAL A 102 -0.83 -3.28 -11.69
C VAL A 102 -1.08 -1.78 -11.56
N VAL A 103 -0.34 -1.10 -10.69
CA VAL A 103 -0.50 0.33 -10.43
C VAL A 103 0.19 1.12 -11.53
N ASP A 104 -0.58 1.94 -12.25
CA ASP A 104 -0.05 2.83 -13.26
C ASP A 104 0.29 4.23 -12.71
N LYS A 105 0.72 5.13 -13.61
CA LYS A 105 1.15 6.49 -13.23
C LYS A 105 -0.01 7.36 -12.74
N PHE A 106 -1.25 7.04 -13.11
CA PHE A 106 -2.43 7.79 -12.67
C PHE A 106 -2.91 7.26 -11.32
N THR A 107 -2.99 5.94 -11.20
CA THR A 107 -3.44 5.24 -9.99
C THR A 107 -2.51 5.48 -8.82
N ILE A 108 -1.18 5.49 -9.03
CA ILE A 108 -0.23 5.78 -7.93
C ILE A 108 -0.42 7.19 -7.37
N LYS A 109 -0.80 8.15 -8.20
CA LYS A 109 -1.08 9.52 -7.74
C LYS A 109 -2.30 9.54 -6.83
N ILE A 110 -3.39 8.89 -7.26
CA ILE A 110 -4.62 8.76 -6.47
C ILE A 110 -4.35 8.05 -5.14
N LEU A 111 -3.60 6.93 -5.15
CA LEU A 111 -3.25 6.20 -3.93
C LEU A 111 -2.48 7.09 -2.94
N ARG A 112 -1.50 7.85 -3.42
CA ARG A 112 -0.71 8.75 -2.58
C ARG A 112 -1.57 9.88 -2.01
N GLU A 113 -2.40 10.50 -2.83
CA GLU A 113 -3.35 11.53 -2.38
C GLU A 113 -4.32 10.98 -1.31
N GLU A 114 -4.82 9.75 -1.47
CA GLU A 114 -5.68 9.12 -0.45
C GLU A 114 -4.92 8.73 0.83
N PHE A 115 -3.66 8.31 0.74
CA PHE A 115 -2.83 8.08 1.92
C PHE A 115 -2.58 9.38 2.70
N GLU A 116 -2.26 10.47 2.00
CA GLU A 116 -2.11 11.81 2.59
C GLU A 116 -3.43 12.29 3.21
N ARG A 117 -4.55 12.12 2.51
CA ARG A 117 -5.89 12.46 3.02
C ARG A 117 -6.21 11.71 4.31
N ALA A 118 -5.99 10.39 4.33
CA ALA A 118 -6.25 9.54 5.49
C ALA A 118 -5.34 9.90 6.69
N ALA A 119 -4.04 10.13 6.44
CA ALA A 119 -3.10 10.54 7.48
C ALA A 119 -3.50 11.88 8.11
N ASN A 120 -3.92 12.86 7.29
CA ASN A 120 -4.39 14.16 7.76
C ASN A 120 -5.69 14.06 8.57
N ILE A 121 -6.67 13.28 8.11
CA ILE A 121 -7.93 13.07 8.86
C ILE A 121 -7.62 12.46 10.23
N LEU A 122 -6.84 11.38 10.27
CA LEU A 122 -6.51 10.70 11.52
C LEU A 122 -5.70 11.57 12.49
N GLN A 123 -5.02 12.62 11.99
CA GLN A 123 -4.21 13.53 12.78
C GLN A 123 -4.99 14.75 13.31
N PHE A 124 -5.93 15.27 12.52
CA PHE A 124 -6.50 16.61 12.76
C PHE A 124 -8.03 16.66 12.80
N ASP A 125 -8.72 15.67 12.23
CA ASP A 125 -10.18 15.66 12.21
C ASP A 125 -10.73 15.37 13.63
N PRO A 126 -11.75 16.11 14.12
CA PRO A 126 -12.35 15.86 15.43
C PRO A 126 -13.17 14.56 15.49
N ASN A 127 -13.60 14.02 14.35
CA ASN A 127 -14.35 12.77 14.20
C ASN A 127 -13.79 11.90 13.05
N PRO A 128 -12.53 11.43 13.18
CA PRO A 128 -11.81 10.80 12.08
C PRO A 128 -12.45 9.48 11.62
N SER A 129 -13.16 8.78 12.50
CA SER A 129 -13.84 7.52 12.17
C SER A 129 -15.04 7.68 11.24
N VAL A 130 -15.60 8.89 11.10
CA VAL A 130 -16.65 9.15 10.13
C VAL A 130 -16.00 9.58 8.82
N THR A 131 -15.22 10.66 8.85
CA THR A 131 -14.64 11.28 7.64
C THR A 131 -13.70 10.34 6.89
N LEU A 132 -12.94 9.47 7.57
CA LEU A 132 -12.02 8.54 6.92
C LEU A 132 -12.73 7.56 5.98
N PHE A 133 -13.95 7.15 6.33
CA PHE A 133 -14.73 6.13 5.64
C PHE A 133 -15.89 6.72 4.82
N GLU A 134 -15.87 8.04 4.58
CA GLU A 134 -16.81 8.64 3.64
C GLU A 134 -16.64 8.03 2.24
N PRO A 135 -17.75 7.70 1.55
CA PRO A 135 -17.67 7.15 0.21
C PRO A 135 -16.92 8.09 -0.75
N TYR A 136 -16.00 7.53 -1.53
CA TYR A 136 -15.35 8.27 -2.60
C TYR A 136 -16.38 8.67 -3.66
N VAL A 137 -16.41 9.97 -4.00
CA VAL A 137 -17.20 10.51 -5.09
C VAL A 137 -16.24 10.88 -6.23
N PRO A 138 -16.33 10.22 -7.39
CA PRO A 138 -15.50 10.56 -8.55
C PRO A 138 -15.73 12.03 -8.96
N PRO A 139 -14.67 12.76 -9.36
CA PRO A 139 -14.87 14.07 -9.96
C PRO A 139 -15.75 13.94 -11.21
N PRO A 140 -16.60 14.93 -11.50
CA PRO A 140 -17.43 14.93 -12.70
C PRO A 140 -16.53 14.78 -13.94
N SER A 141 -16.99 14.00 -14.91
CA SER A 141 -16.22 13.79 -16.14
C SER A 141 -15.95 15.14 -16.84
N PRO A 142 -14.81 15.30 -17.52
CA PRO A 142 -14.51 16.52 -18.26
C PRO A 142 -15.60 16.92 -19.28
N SER A 143 -16.36 15.95 -19.77
CA SER A 143 -17.51 16.18 -20.66
C SER A 143 -18.68 16.89 -19.97
N LEU A 144 -18.92 16.60 -18.68
CA LEU A 144 -19.99 17.22 -17.90
C LEU A 144 -19.64 18.66 -17.49
N LEU A 145 -18.35 18.93 -17.25
CA LEU A 145 -17.87 20.30 -17.00
C LEU A 145 -18.04 21.19 -18.24
N GLN A 146 -17.89 20.64 -19.45
CA GLN A 146 -18.14 21.37 -20.69
C GLN A 146 -19.64 21.67 -20.90
N GLU A 147 -20.53 20.70 -20.62
CA GLU A 147 -21.99 20.90 -20.69
C GLU A 147 -22.50 21.90 -19.65
N GLU A 148 -21.97 21.88 -18.41
CA GLU A 148 -22.35 22.87 -17.39
C GLU A 148 -21.88 24.30 -17.76
N THR A 149 -20.69 24.45 -18.34
CA THR A 149 -20.23 25.77 -18.81
C THR A 149 -21.01 26.28 -20.02
N ALA A 150 -21.45 25.39 -20.91
CA ALA A 150 -22.28 25.75 -22.06
C ALA A 150 -23.70 26.15 -21.64
N ASN A 151 -24.32 25.38 -20.73
CA ASN A 151 -25.66 25.69 -20.21
C ASN A 151 -25.68 26.94 -19.34
N ALA A 152 -24.62 27.23 -18.58
CA ALA A 152 -24.52 28.47 -17.80
C ALA A 152 -24.43 29.72 -18.69
N ALA A 153 -23.79 29.61 -19.87
CA ALA A 153 -23.67 30.72 -20.83
C ALA A 153 -24.97 30.97 -21.63
N GLU A 154 -25.83 29.96 -21.83
CA GLU A 154 -27.13 30.14 -22.51
C GLU A 154 -28.20 30.78 -21.62
N ILE A 155 -28.04 30.76 -20.29
CA ILE A 155 -29.00 31.38 -19.34
C ILE A 155 -28.75 32.90 -19.18
N GLU A 156 -27.61 33.42 -19.63
CA GLU A 156 -27.27 34.86 -19.59
C GLU A 156 -27.55 35.63 -20.90
N LEU A 157 -28.31 35.06 -21.86
CA LEU A 157 -28.78 35.72 -23.09
C LEU A 157 -30.32 35.87 -23.13
#